data_AF-A0A0D7ABC9-F1
#
_entry.id   AF-A0A0D7ABC9-F1
#
_cell.length_a   1.000
_cell.length_b   1.000
_cell.length_c   1.000
_cell.angle_alpha   90.00
_cell.angle_beta   90.00
_cell.angle_gamma   90.00
#
_symmetry.space_group_name_H-M   'P 1'
#
loop_
_entity.id
_entity.type
_entity.pdbx_description
1 polymer ?
#
loop_
_entity_poly.entity_id
_entity_poly.type
_entity_poly.pdbx_seq_one_letter_code
_entity_poly.pdbx_strand_id
1 'polypeptide(L)'
;VSAPRAPRPTQTKRPPKPAAQQAADREVAASRHTAIANATQAWILGIHAEAERLGQEFELNGRYFLDQLYHGAREQIHQREAGNAYNAFYALKAKDLREEGMDIPSSGIVSLHSMYDDEYRALTAQERKELV
;
A
#
# COMPACT_ATOMS: atom_id res chain seq x y z
N VAL A 1 -40.18 7.07 -6.07
CA VAL A 1 -39.93 8.31 -6.83
C VAL A 1 -38.54 8.80 -6.46
N SER A 2 -37.55 8.63 -7.34
CA SER A 2 -36.17 9.05 -7.07
C SER A 2 -36.04 10.56 -7.21
N ALA A 3 -35.42 11.21 -6.21
CA ALA A 3 -35.18 12.64 -6.24
C ALA A 3 -34.18 13.02 -7.36
N PRO A 4 -34.38 14.16 -8.05
CA PRO A 4 -33.48 14.60 -9.10
C PRO A 4 -32.10 14.95 -8.52
N ARG A 5 -31.04 14.40 -9.11
CA ARG A 5 -29.66 14.68 -8.74
C ARG A 5 -29.32 16.11 -9.17
N ALA A 6 -28.96 16.97 -8.23
CA ALA A 6 -28.56 18.34 -8.53
C ALA A 6 -27.36 18.35 -9.51
N PRO A 7 -27.36 19.22 -10.53
CA PRO A 7 -26.24 19.33 -11.45
C PRO A 7 -24.98 19.77 -10.68
N ARG A 8 -23.87 19.05 -10.90
CA ARG A 8 -22.57 19.37 -10.32
C ARG A 8 -22.18 20.79 -10.76
N PRO A 9 -21.79 21.70 -9.85
CA PRO A 9 -21.38 23.04 -10.23
C PRO A 9 -20.22 22.96 -11.22
N THR A 10 -20.38 23.64 -12.35
CA THR A 10 -19.34 23.76 -13.38
C THR A 10 -18.14 24.45 -12.76
N GLN A 11 -17.05 23.71 -12.53
CA GLN A 11 -15.78 24.30 -12.11
C GLN A 11 -15.32 25.31 -13.16
N THR A 12 -15.32 26.60 -12.80
CA THR A 12 -14.69 27.65 -13.58
C THR A 12 -13.20 27.33 -13.72
N LYS A 13 -12.72 27.19 -14.96
CA LYS A 13 -11.30 26.96 -15.25
C LYS A 13 -10.51 28.14 -14.68
N ARG A 14 -9.57 27.86 -13.76
CA ARG A 14 -8.64 28.87 -13.26
C ARG A 14 -7.83 29.46 -14.43
N PRO A 15 -7.56 30.77 -14.44
CA PRO A 15 -6.74 31.38 -15.46
C PRO A 15 -5.33 30.77 -15.46
N PRO A 16 -4.68 30.67 -16.64
CA PRO A 16 -3.34 30.12 -16.74
C PRO A 16 -2.32 30.99 -16.00
N LYS A 17 -1.36 30.36 -15.31
CA LYS A 17 -0.26 31.07 -14.64
C LYS A 17 0.58 31.87 -15.66
N PRO A 18 1.15 33.02 -15.29
CA PRO A 18 2.10 33.75 -16.14
C PRO A 18 3.30 32.89 -16.56
N ALA A 19 3.84 33.12 -17.77
CA ALA A 19 4.93 32.33 -18.33
C ALA A 19 6.20 32.29 -17.44
N ALA A 20 6.55 33.42 -16.82
CA ALA A 20 7.67 33.49 -15.87
C ALA A 20 7.45 32.62 -14.63
N GLN A 21 6.21 32.58 -14.11
CA GLN A 21 5.85 31.72 -12.98
C GLN A 21 5.86 30.25 -13.37
N GLN A 22 5.44 29.91 -14.59
CA GLN A 22 5.55 28.54 -15.11
C GLN A 22 7.00 28.09 -15.30
N ALA A 23 7.89 28.98 -15.77
CA ALA A 23 9.31 28.67 -15.93
C ALA A 23 9.99 28.44 -14.56
N ALA A 24 9.73 29.31 -13.59
CA ALA A 24 10.24 29.14 -12.22
C ALA A 24 9.72 27.84 -11.58
N ASP A 25 8.43 27.53 -11.72
CA ASP A 25 7.84 26.28 -11.22
C ASP A 25 8.51 25.05 -11.86
N ARG A 26 8.84 25.10 -13.15
CA ARG A 26 9.54 24.02 -13.86
C ARG A 26 10.97 23.84 -13.39
N GLU A 27 11.70 24.93 -13.16
CA GLU A 27 13.07 24.87 -12.67
C GLU A 27 13.11 24.27 -11.25
N VAL A 28 12.23 24.73 -10.36
CA VAL A 28 12.08 24.16 -9.01
C VAL A 28 11.69 22.68 -9.07
N ALA A 29 10.77 22.31 -9.97
CA ALA A 29 10.40 20.91 -10.16
C ALA A 29 11.58 20.08 -10.65
N ALA A 30 12.35 20.57 -11.63
CA ALA A 30 13.53 19.90 -12.14
C ALA A 30 14.58 19.69 -11.05
N SER A 31 14.90 20.72 -10.26
CA SER A 31 15.81 20.61 -9.12
C SER A 31 15.32 19.59 -8.10
N ARG A 32 14.02 19.58 -7.81
CA ARG A 32 13.41 18.58 -6.92
C ARG A 32 13.53 17.17 -7.48
N HIS A 33 13.29 16.97 -8.78
CA HIS A 33 13.45 15.66 -9.42
C HIS A 33 14.90 15.18 -9.35
N THR A 34 15.88 16.05 -9.60
CA THR A 34 17.29 15.70 -9.45
C THR A 34 17.64 15.36 -8.01
N ALA A 35 17.16 16.12 -7.03
CA ALA A 35 17.39 15.84 -5.62
C ALA A 35 16.82 14.47 -5.20
N ILE A 36 15.61 14.14 -5.65
CA ILE A 36 14.99 12.83 -5.42
C ILE A 36 15.80 11.73 -6.09
N ALA A 37 16.22 11.90 -7.35
CA ALA A 37 17.02 10.91 -8.06
C ALA A 37 18.35 10.63 -7.33
N ASN A 38 19.04 11.68 -6.88
CA ASN A 38 20.28 11.55 -6.12
C ASN A 38 20.06 10.85 -4.78
N ALA A 39 18.99 11.21 -4.06
CA ALA A 39 18.64 10.57 -2.79
C ALA A 39 18.32 9.09 -2.98
N THR A 40 17.54 8.73 -4.01
CA THR A 40 17.24 7.34 -4.37
C THR A 40 18.51 6.57 -4.72
N GLN A 41 19.40 7.15 -5.52
CA GLN A 41 20.67 6.51 -5.87
C GLN A 41 21.56 6.27 -4.65
N ALA A 42 21.69 7.27 -3.77
CA ALA A 42 22.47 7.13 -2.53
C ALA A 42 21.89 6.05 -1.61
N TRP A 43 20.56 5.99 -1.51
CA TRP A 43 19.87 4.95 -0.74
C TRP A 43 20.11 3.55 -1.31
N ILE A 44 20.01 3.37 -2.64
CA ILE A 44 20.31 2.08 -3.31
C ILE A 44 21.76 1.66 -3.03
N LEU A 45 22.72 2.57 -3.16
CA LEU A 45 24.12 2.27 -2.85
C LEU A 45 24.30 1.83 -1.38
N GLY A 46 23.58 2.46 -0.45
CA GLY A 46 23.57 2.06 0.96
C GLY A 46 23.02 0.65 1.18
N ILE A 47 21.93 0.27 0.49
CA ILE A 47 21.37 -1.09 0.53
C ILE A 47 22.39 -2.11 0.03
N HIS A 48 23.06 -1.81 -1.10
CA HIS A 48 24.10 -2.69 -1.64
C HIS A 48 25.28 -2.85 -0.68
N ALA A 49 25.75 -1.76 -0.07
CA ALA A 49 26.83 -1.81 0.91
C ALA A 49 26.46 -2.65 2.14
N GLU A 50 25.23 -2.53 2.63
CA GLU A 50 24.74 -3.33 3.75
C GLU A 50 24.60 -4.81 3.39
N ALA A 51 24.13 -5.12 2.17
CA ALA A 51 24.07 -6.49 1.69
C ALA A 51 25.46 -7.15 1.60
N GLU A 52 26.48 -6.42 1.14
CA GLU A 52 27.86 -6.90 1.14
C GLU A 52 28.41 -7.08 2.57
N ARG A 53 28.09 -6.16 3.48
CA ARG A 53 28.46 -6.27 4.90
C ARG A 53 27.88 -7.54 5.54
N LEU A 54 26.60 -7.82 5.29
CA LEU A 54 25.93 -9.05 5.74
C LEU A 54 26.51 -10.29 5.05
N GLY A 55 26.87 -10.19 3.77
CA GLY A 55 27.57 -11.25 3.04
C GLY A 55 28.88 -11.65 3.74
N GLN A 56 29.68 -10.66 4.14
CA GLN A 56 30.91 -10.90 4.91
C GLN A 56 30.63 -11.51 6.29
N GLU A 57 29.62 -11.00 7.00
CA GLU A 57 29.26 -11.46 8.35
C GLU A 57 28.81 -12.93 8.38
N PHE A 58 28.04 -13.36 7.37
CA PHE A 58 27.45 -14.69 7.32
C PHE A 58 28.15 -15.65 6.34
N GLU A 59 29.29 -15.26 5.77
CA GLU A 59 30.02 -16.02 4.75
C GLU A 59 29.15 -16.37 3.52
N LEU A 60 28.26 -15.44 3.15
CA LEU A 60 27.36 -15.55 2.00
C LEU A 60 27.68 -14.47 0.96
N ASN A 61 27.17 -14.64 -0.25
CA ASN A 61 27.23 -13.60 -1.26
C ASN A 61 26.24 -12.47 -0.91
N GLY A 62 26.63 -11.20 -0.97
CA GLY A 62 25.72 -10.07 -0.74
C GLY A 62 24.47 -10.11 -1.63
N ARG A 63 24.58 -10.69 -2.83
CA ARG A 63 23.45 -10.96 -3.73
C ARG A 63 22.33 -11.78 -3.08
N TYR A 64 22.66 -12.73 -2.20
CA TYR A 64 21.68 -13.52 -1.48
C TYR A 64 20.72 -12.63 -0.67
N PHE A 65 21.26 -11.65 0.07
CA PHE A 65 20.46 -10.72 0.87
C PHE A 65 19.64 -9.76 0.00
N LEU A 66 20.19 -9.34 -1.14
CA LEU A 66 19.44 -8.54 -2.12
C LEU A 66 18.26 -9.32 -2.69
N ASP A 67 18.44 -10.58 -3.04
CA ASP A 67 17.36 -11.43 -3.55
C ASP A 67 16.28 -11.64 -2.48
N GLN A 68 16.65 -11.91 -1.22
CA GLN A 68 15.71 -11.97 -0.10
C GLN A 68 14.95 -10.65 0.09
N LEU A 69 15.65 -9.52 0.00
CA LEU A 69 15.03 -8.19 0.09
C LEU A 69 14.02 -7.97 -1.03
N TYR A 70 14.36 -8.23 -2.30
CA TYR A 70 13.45 -7.98 -3.42
C TYR A 70 12.26 -8.94 -3.46
N HIS A 71 12.46 -10.21 -3.11
CA HIS A 71 11.38 -11.19 -3.05
C HIS A 71 10.47 -10.96 -1.83
N GLY A 72 11.03 -10.72 -0.64
CA GLY A 72 10.26 -10.45 0.57
C GLY A 72 9.58 -9.07 0.57
N ALA A 73 10.23 -8.04 0.01
CA ALA A 73 9.65 -6.70 -0.06
C ALA A 73 8.40 -6.65 -0.94
N ARG A 74 8.26 -7.53 -1.94
CA ARG A 74 7.04 -7.60 -2.75
C ARG A 74 5.81 -7.94 -1.90
N GLU A 75 5.96 -8.83 -0.92
CA GLU A 75 4.88 -9.17 0.00
C GLU A 75 4.60 -8.01 0.95
N GLN A 76 5.65 -7.36 1.48
CA GLN A 76 5.53 -6.25 2.43
C GLN A 76 4.98 -4.95 1.82
N ILE A 77 5.37 -4.60 0.59
CA ILE A 77 4.92 -3.38 -0.10
C ILE A 77 3.44 -3.47 -0.48
N HIS A 78 2.93 -4.68 -0.74
CA HIS A 78 1.53 -4.94 -1.06
C HIS A 78 0.71 -5.40 0.14
N GLN A 79 1.34 -5.62 1.29
CA GLN A 79 0.67 -5.79 2.56
C GLN A 79 0.06 -4.43 2.93
N ARG A 80 -1.17 -4.21 2.46
CA ARG A 80 -2.00 -3.18 3.06
C ARG A 80 -2.07 -3.55 4.54
N GLU A 81 -1.63 -2.65 5.43
CA GLU A 81 -2.17 -2.63 6.78
C GLU A 81 -3.67 -2.79 6.58
N ALA A 82 -4.25 -3.82 7.19
CA ALA A 82 -5.69 -3.95 7.19
C ALA A 82 -6.19 -2.76 8.00
N GLY A 83 -6.37 -1.61 7.31
CA GLY A 83 -6.37 -0.27 7.91
C GLY A 83 -7.57 0.02 8.79
N ASN A 84 -8.32 -1.02 9.13
CA ASN A 84 -9.29 -1.10 10.20
C ASN A 84 -9.53 -2.58 10.53
N ALA A 85 -9.96 -2.82 11.77
CA ALA A 85 -10.30 -4.15 12.30
C ALA A 85 -11.29 -4.93 11.41
N TYR A 86 -12.13 -4.20 10.68
CA TYR A 86 -13.09 -4.74 9.74
C TYR A 86 -12.39 -5.47 8.58
N ASN A 87 -11.52 -4.77 7.85
CA ASN A 87 -10.78 -5.37 6.73
C ASN A 87 -9.87 -6.51 7.20
N ALA A 88 -9.32 -6.42 8.42
CA ALA A 88 -8.48 -7.46 9.01
C ALA A 88 -9.27 -8.73 9.29
N PHE A 89 -10.45 -8.59 9.90
CA PHE A 89 -11.34 -9.70 10.20
C PHE A 89 -11.74 -10.47 8.92
N TYR A 90 -12.17 -9.76 7.88
CA TYR A 90 -12.58 -10.43 6.64
C TYR A 90 -11.41 -10.98 5.82
N ALA A 91 -10.22 -10.40 5.95
CA ALA A 91 -9.00 -10.98 5.40
C ALA A 91 -8.61 -12.28 6.12
N LEU A 92 -8.78 -12.35 7.45
CA LEU A 92 -8.56 -13.56 8.24
C LEU A 92 -9.55 -14.65 7.82
N LYS A 93 -10.86 -14.35 7.76
CA LYS A 93 -11.87 -15.33 7.31
C LYS A 93 -11.63 -15.83 5.89
N ALA A 94 -11.21 -14.94 4.99
CA ALA A 94 -10.80 -15.32 3.64
C ALA A 94 -9.59 -16.27 3.62
N LYS A 95 -8.64 -16.09 4.55
CA LYS A 95 -7.48 -16.97 4.72
C LYS A 95 -7.89 -18.32 5.32
N ASP A 96 -8.70 -18.33 6.38
CA ASP A 96 -9.19 -19.53 7.05
C ASP A 96 -9.92 -20.45 6.06
N LEU A 97 -10.81 -19.89 5.24
CA LEU A 97 -11.52 -20.64 4.19
C LEU A 97 -10.57 -21.29 3.18
N ARG A 98 -9.49 -20.59 2.79
CA ARG A 98 -8.49 -21.15 1.87
C ARG A 98 -7.68 -22.27 2.51
N GLU A 99 -7.35 -22.16 3.79
CA GLU A 99 -6.66 -23.21 4.55
C GLU A 99 -7.53 -24.45 4.72
N GLU A 100 -8.85 -24.28 4.83
CA GLU A 100 -9.85 -25.35 4.83
C GLU A 100 -10.13 -25.94 3.43
N GLY A 101 -9.44 -25.44 2.39
CA GLY A 101 -9.59 -25.90 1.01
C GLY A 101 -10.88 -25.43 0.33
N MET A 102 -11.55 -24.42 0.90
CA MET A 102 -12.73 -23.79 0.31
C MET A 102 -12.36 -22.58 -0.54
N ASP A 103 -12.92 -22.53 -1.74
CA ASP A 103 -12.79 -21.36 -2.60
C ASP A 103 -13.61 -20.19 -2.08
N ILE A 104 -12.99 -19.01 -2.06
CA ILE A 104 -13.72 -17.77 -1.75
C ILE A 104 -14.74 -17.54 -2.88
N PRO A 105 -16.03 -17.32 -2.56
CA PRO A 105 -17.07 -17.06 -3.55
C PRO A 105 -16.67 -15.95 -4.52
N SER A 106 -17.09 -16.04 -5.78
CA SER A 106 -16.74 -15.09 -6.85
C SER A 106 -17.17 -13.63 -6.57
N SER A 107 -18.17 -13.44 -5.70
CA SER A 107 -18.61 -12.16 -5.15
C SER A 107 -17.69 -11.57 -4.07
N GLY A 108 -16.62 -12.28 -3.71
CA GLY A 108 -15.54 -11.83 -2.83
C GLY A 108 -16.05 -11.38 -1.46
N ILE A 109 -15.69 -10.15 -1.08
CA ILE A 109 -15.96 -9.61 0.25
C ILE A 109 -17.46 -9.51 0.60
N VAL A 110 -18.35 -9.37 -0.40
CA VAL A 110 -19.80 -9.28 -0.19
C VAL A 110 -20.38 -10.58 0.37
N SER A 111 -19.86 -11.72 -0.09
CA SER A 111 -20.26 -13.02 0.45
C SER A 111 -19.70 -13.23 1.85
N LEU A 112 -18.46 -12.82 2.10
CA LEU A 112 -17.87 -12.89 3.44
C LEU A 112 -18.66 -12.03 4.44
N HIS A 113 -19.16 -10.86 4.02
CA HIS A 113 -20.10 -10.07 4.82
C HIS A 113 -21.36 -10.83 5.15
N SER A 114 -22.00 -11.44 4.15
CA SER A 114 -23.25 -12.16 4.38
C SER A 114 -23.10 -13.34 5.34
N MET A 115 -21.90 -13.93 5.41
CA MET A 115 -21.62 -15.08 6.26
C MET A 115 -21.13 -14.70 7.66
N TYR A 116 -20.34 -13.63 7.78
CA TYR A 116 -19.57 -13.34 9.00
C TYR A 116 -19.83 -11.94 9.60
N ASP A 117 -20.82 -11.17 9.13
CA ASP A 117 -21.17 -9.86 9.71
C ASP A 117 -21.59 -9.95 11.18
N ASP A 118 -22.36 -10.98 11.54
CA ASP A 118 -22.78 -11.18 12.93
C ASP A 118 -21.60 -11.53 13.84
N GLU A 119 -20.65 -12.33 13.35
CA GLU A 119 -19.41 -12.62 14.08
C GLU A 119 -18.55 -11.38 14.27
N TYR A 120 -18.41 -10.56 13.21
CA TYR A 120 -17.71 -9.29 13.33
C TYR A 120 -18.40 -8.35 14.32
N ARG A 121 -19.73 -8.29 14.34
CA ARG A 121 -20.51 -7.47 15.29
C ARG A 121 -20.39 -7.96 16.72
N ALA A 122 -20.24 -9.26 16.93
CA ALA A 122 -20.05 -9.87 18.25
C ALA A 122 -18.68 -9.54 18.89
N LEU A 123 -17.68 -9.16 18.10
CA LEU A 123 -16.36 -8.79 18.62
C LEU A 123 -16.44 -7.58 19.58
N THR A 124 -15.83 -7.76 20.74
CA THR A 124 -15.60 -6.71 21.73
C THR A 124 -14.64 -5.64 21.19
N ALA A 125 -14.61 -4.48 21.85
CA ALA A 125 -13.66 -3.42 21.51
C ALA A 125 -12.20 -3.84 21.69
N GLN A 126 -11.92 -4.83 22.54
CA GLN A 126 -10.58 -5.35 22.76
C GLN A 126 -10.16 -6.29 21.62
N GLU A 127 -11.01 -7.25 21.25
CA GLU A 127 -10.74 -8.16 20.12
C GLU A 127 -10.61 -7.42 18.79
N ARG A 128 -11.37 -6.33 18.59
CA ARG A 128 -11.22 -5.46 17.41
C ARG A 128 -9.88 -4.74 17.37
N LYS A 129 -9.27 -4.42 18.52
CA LYS A 129 -7.94 -3.80 18.55
C LYS A 129 -6.84 -4.81 18.24
N GLU A 130 -7.02 -6.07 18.63
CA GLU A 130 -6.06 -7.16 18.36
C GLU A 130 -6.01 -7.55 16.87
N LEU A 131 -7.01 -7.14 16.09
CA LEU A 131 -7.07 -7.32 14.64
C LEU A 131 -6.30 -6.24 13.86
N VAL A 132 -5.79 -5.18 14.50
CA VAL A 132 -5.09 -4.06 13.84
C VAL A 132 -3.66 -3.94 14.34
#